data_AF-A0A7W0NEG7-F1
#
_entry.id   AF-A0A7W0NEG7-F1
#
_cell.length_a   1.000
_cell.length_b   1.000
_cell.length_c   1.000
_cell.angle_alpha   90.00
_cell.angle_beta   90.00
_cell.angle_gamma   90.00
#
_symmetry.space_group_name_H-M   'P 1'
#
loop_
_entity.id
_entity.type
_entity.pdbx_description
1 polymer ?
#
loop_
_entity_poly.entity_id
_entity_poly.type
_entity_poly.pdbx_seq_one_letter_code
_entity_poly.pdbx_strand_id
1 'polypeptide(L)'
;MGEGASSPKIAVIGPCASGKSTLVRSLCAAGYDAWVCAQEHSEIPTLWQHGHPDMVIALAINLATLRHRRGDEWLEALYITQLRRLTRAVDAAFVVLNTTELDSGETLTRAIDAIHQFRPDFVAVASEN
;
A
#
# COMPACT_ATOMS: atom_id res chain seq x y z
N MET A 1 -33.83 -5.25 -2.93
CA MET A 1 -32.59 -5.80 -3.52
C MET A 1 -31.46 -4.96 -2.99
N GLY A 2 -30.86 -5.37 -1.86
CA GLY A 2 -29.69 -4.66 -1.33
C GLY A 2 -28.47 -5.14 -2.11
N GLU A 3 -27.86 -4.26 -2.89
CA GLU A 3 -26.51 -4.51 -3.40
C GLU A 3 -25.60 -4.58 -2.16
N GLY A 4 -25.12 -5.78 -1.83
CA GLY A 4 -24.08 -5.92 -0.83
C GLY A 4 -22.90 -5.06 -1.26
N ALA A 5 -22.48 -4.13 -0.40
CA ALA A 5 -21.40 -3.20 -0.73
C ALA A 5 -20.16 -3.99 -1.19
N SER A 6 -19.77 -3.82 -2.45
CA SER A 6 -18.55 -4.43 -2.98
C SER A 6 -17.33 -3.94 -2.19
N SER A 7 -16.37 -4.83 -1.94
CA SER A 7 -15.11 -4.49 -1.27
C SER A 7 -14.45 -3.31 -2.01
N PRO A 8 -13.96 -2.28 -1.30
CA PRO A 8 -13.25 -1.19 -1.95
C PRO A 8 -11.97 -1.71 -2.60
N LYS A 9 -11.71 -1.25 -3.83
CA LYS A 9 -10.50 -1.53 -4.59
C LYS A 9 -9.33 -0.71 -4.03
N ILE A 10 -8.36 -1.40 -3.44
CA ILE A 10 -7.24 -0.78 -2.73
C ILE A 10 -5.93 -0.93 -3.50
N ALA A 11 -5.39 0.20 -3.98
CA ALA A 11 -4.03 0.22 -4.52
C ALA A 11 -3.01 0.46 -3.40
N VAL A 12 -2.03 -0.44 -3.27
CA VAL A 12 -0.90 -0.27 -2.34
C VAL A 12 0.34 0.18 -3.10
N ILE A 13 0.88 1.34 -2.74
CA ILE A 13 2.07 1.98 -3.33
C ILE A 13 3.18 2.17 -2.29
N GLY A 14 4.38 2.55 -2.74
CA GLY A 14 5.52 2.86 -1.87
C GLY A 14 6.86 2.41 -2.46
N PRO A 15 7.99 2.74 -1.83
CA PRO A 15 9.31 2.35 -2.32
C PRO A 15 9.51 0.84 -2.40
N CYS A 16 10.53 0.38 -3.13
CA CYS A 16 10.99 -0.99 -3.07
C CYS A 16 11.29 -1.38 -1.62
N ALA A 17 11.00 -2.63 -1.25
CA ALA A 17 11.23 -3.17 0.10
C ALA A 17 10.40 -2.53 1.23
N SER A 18 9.41 -1.69 0.93
CA SER A 18 8.49 -1.16 1.93
C SER A 18 7.45 -2.17 2.45
N GLY A 19 7.43 -3.40 1.92
CA GLY A 19 6.51 -4.45 2.36
C GLY A 19 5.17 -4.48 1.61
N LYS A 20 5.03 -3.79 0.47
CA LYS A 20 3.78 -3.76 -0.33
C LYS A 20 3.18 -5.15 -0.59
N SER A 21 3.99 -6.09 -1.07
CA SER A 21 3.53 -7.46 -1.37
C SER A 21 3.08 -8.22 -0.13
N THR A 22 3.75 -7.98 1.01
CA THR A 22 3.38 -8.58 2.30
C THR A 22 2.04 -8.03 2.76
N LEU A 23 1.86 -6.71 2.74
CA LEU A 23 0.60 -6.07 3.13
C LEU A 23 -0.55 -6.52 2.23
N VAL A 24 -0.37 -6.49 0.90
CA VAL A 24 -1.40 -6.92 -0.06
C VAL A 24 -1.79 -8.38 0.18
N ARG A 25 -0.83 -9.28 0.37
CA ARG A 25 -1.14 -10.69 0.68
C ARG A 25 -1.99 -10.81 1.94
N SER A 26 -1.65 -10.08 3.00
CA SER A 26 -2.40 -10.10 4.26
C SER A 26 -3.79 -9.48 4.13
N LEU A 27 -3.94 -8.39 3.38
CA LEU A 27 -5.24 -7.76 3.09
C LEU A 27 -6.14 -8.70 2.27
N CYS A 28 -5.60 -9.34 1.23
CA CYS A 28 -6.36 -10.32 0.45
C CYS A 28 -6.76 -11.54 1.30
N ALA A 29 -5.86 -12.04 2.16
CA ALA A 29 -6.19 -13.12 3.09
C ALA A 29 -7.27 -12.72 4.10
N ALA A 30 -7.39 -11.44 4.44
CA ALA A 30 -8.45 -10.87 5.27
C ALA A 30 -9.74 -10.52 4.50
N GLY A 31 -9.81 -10.80 3.19
CA GLY A 31 -11.02 -10.59 2.38
C GLY A 31 -11.17 -9.21 1.72
N TYR A 32 -10.10 -8.42 1.67
CA TYR A 32 -10.09 -7.12 0.97
C TYR A 32 -9.59 -7.24 -0.48
N ASP A 33 -10.17 -6.44 -1.38
CA ASP A 33 -9.69 -6.31 -2.77
C ASP A 33 -8.50 -5.33 -2.83
N ALA A 34 -7.28 -5.86 -2.78
CA ALA A 34 -6.06 -5.07 -2.78
C ALA A 34 -5.03 -5.58 -3.80
N TRP A 35 -4.25 -4.68 -4.39
CA TRP A 35 -3.13 -5.03 -5.26
C TRP A 35 -1.93 -4.11 -5.07
N VAL A 36 -0.76 -4.59 -5.51
CA VAL A 36 0.46 -3.79 -5.54
C VAL A 36 0.47 -2.95 -6.82
N CYS A 37 0.58 -1.63 -6.67
CA CYS A 37 0.90 -0.74 -7.78
C CYS A 37 2.40 -0.40 -7.76
N ALA A 38 3.10 -0.76 -8.83
CA ALA A 38 4.54 -0.52 -9.01
C ALA A 38 4.85 0.93 -9.45
N GLN A 39 4.20 1.91 -8.82
CA GLN A 39 4.33 3.34 -9.16
C GLN A 39 5.78 3.83 -9.07
N GLU A 40 6.57 3.28 -8.17
CA GLU A 40 7.99 3.63 -7.98
C GLU A 40 8.87 3.29 -9.20
N HIS A 41 8.39 2.40 -10.07
CA HIS A 41 9.06 1.96 -11.29
C HIS A 41 8.52 2.63 -12.56
N SER A 42 7.54 3.53 -12.44
CA SER A 42 6.86 4.15 -13.58
C SER A 42 7.24 5.61 -13.75
N GLU A 43 7.42 6.05 -14.99
CA GLU A 43 7.53 7.47 -15.34
C GLU A 43 6.16 8.16 -15.47
N ILE A 44 5.07 7.38 -15.57
CA ILE A 44 3.70 7.92 -15.57
C ILE A 44 3.37 8.30 -14.12
N PRO A 45 3.21 9.60 -13.78
CA PRO A 45 3.05 10.03 -12.38
C PRO A 45 1.75 9.56 -11.73
N THR A 46 0.78 9.15 -12.55
CA THR A 46 -0.56 8.73 -12.16
C THR A 46 -0.86 7.28 -12.52
N LEU A 47 0.17 6.42 -12.68
CA LEU A 47 -0.02 4.99 -13.00
C LEU A 47 -1.05 4.32 -12.06
N TRP A 48 -1.01 4.68 -10.78
CA TRP A 48 -1.96 4.19 -9.77
C TRP A 48 -3.44 4.39 -10.14
N GLN A 49 -3.79 5.41 -10.92
CA GLN A 49 -5.16 5.69 -11.32
C GLN A 49 -5.70 4.69 -12.36
N HIS A 50 -4.83 4.00 -13.11
CA HIS A 50 -5.25 3.06 -14.16
C HIS A 50 -6.01 1.85 -13.61
N GLY A 51 -5.76 1.46 -12.35
CA GLY A 51 -6.53 0.41 -11.68
C GLY A 51 -7.91 0.87 -11.16
N HIS A 52 -8.22 2.17 -11.33
CA HIS A 52 -9.40 2.82 -10.77
C HIS A 52 -9.60 2.48 -9.28
N PRO A 53 -8.61 2.69 -8.41
CA PRO A 53 -8.75 2.40 -6.99
C PRO A 53 -9.81 3.29 -6.35
N ASP A 54 -10.58 2.72 -5.44
CA ASP A 54 -11.41 3.49 -4.52
C ASP A 54 -10.52 4.14 -3.45
N MET A 55 -9.46 3.44 -3.03
CA MET A 55 -8.54 3.87 -1.97
C MET A 55 -7.09 3.60 -2.35
N VAL A 56 -6.19 4.51 -1.98
CA VAL A 56 -4.73 4.33 -2.09
C VAL A 56 -4.11 4.29 -0.70
N ILE A 57 -3.31 3.26 -0.42
CA ILE A 57 -2.50 3.14 0.80
C ILE A 57 -1.03 3.28 0.40
N ALA A 58 -0.32 4.23 1.00
CA ALA A 58 1.10 4.43 0.75
C ALA A 58 1.95 3.85 1.88
N LEU A 59 3.01 3.12 1.51
CA LEU A 59 4.04 2.68 2.43
C LEU A 59 5.28 3.54 2.28
N ALA A 60 5.84 3.96 3.40
CA ALA A 60 7.11 4.67 3.49
C ALA A 60 8.15 3.83 4.22
N ILE A 61 9.41 3.98 3.82
CA ILE A 61 10.59 3.47 4.52
C ILE A 61 11.72 4.47 4.37
N ASN A 62 12.66 4.49 5.32
CA ASN A 62 13.92 5.21 5.14
C ASN A 62 14.94 4.38 4.33
N LEU A 63 15.99 5.05 3.84
CA LEU A 63 17.06 4.42 3.05
C LEU A 63 17.84 3.36 3.84
N ALA A 64 18.05 3.58 5.15
CA ALA A 64 18.80 2.65 5.99
C ALA A 64 18.10 1.29 6.10
N THR A 65 16.79 1.28 6.36
CA THR A 65 15.96 0.09 6.40
C THR A 65 15.82 -0.54 5.01
N LEU A 66 15.76 0.27 3.95
CA LEU A 66 15.77 -0.23 2.58
C LEU A 66 17.04 -1.05 2.31
N ARG A 67 18.22 -0.47 2.60
CA ARG A 67 19.53 -1.13 2.45
C ARG A 67 19.63 -2.38 3.30
N HIS A 68 19.17 -2.32 4.55
CA HIS A 68 19.13 -3.50 5.41
C HIS A 68 18.32 -4.66 4.78
N ARG A 69 17.22 -4.36 4.08
CA ARG A 69 16.35 -5.37 3.44
C ARG A 69 16.83 -5.83 2.05
N ARG A 70 17.58 -5.00 1.31
CA ARG A 70 17.92 -5.25 -0.11
C ARG A 70 19.41 -5.39 -0.40
N GLY A 71 20.28 -4.99 0.53
CA GLY A 71 21.72 -4.87 0.35
C GLY A 71 22.20 -3.42 0.46
N ASP A 72 23.39 -3.25 1.04
CA ASP A 72 24.03 -1.94 1.23
C ASP A 72 24.42 -1.27 -0.09
N GLU A 73 24.56 -2.06 -1.17
CA GLU A 73 24.81 -1.60 -2.53
C GLU A 73 23.66 -0.77 -3.13
N TRP A 74 22.49 -0.72 -2.47
CA TRP A 74 21.37 0.06 -2.97
C TRP A 74 21.72 1.56 -3.04
N LEU A 75 21.64 2.10 -4.25
CA LEU A 75 22.00 3.48 -4.53
C LEU A 75 20.95 4.45 -3.97
N GLU A 76 21.43 5.47 -3.26
CA GLU A 76 20.59 6.57 -2.77
C GLU A 76 19.88 7.29 -3.92
N ALA A 77 20.54 7.46 -5.06
CA ALA A 77 19.95 8.05 -6.26
C ALA A 77 18.72 7.27 -6.77
N LEU A 78 18.74 5.94 -6.68
CA LEU A 78 17.59 5.10 -7.05
C LEU A 78 16.44 5.27 -6.05
N TYR A 79 16.75 5.35 -4.74
CA TYR A 79 15.77 5.63 -3.72
C TYR A 79 15.10 7.01 -3.91
N ILE A 80 15.89 8.07 -4.14
CA ILE A 80 15.38 9.41 -4.43
C ILE A 80 14.50 9.41 -5.68
N THR A 81 14.89 8.69 -6.73
CA THR A 81 14.10 8.56 -7.97
C THR A 81 12.73 7.93 -7.69
N GLN A 82 12.69 6.86 -6.89
CA GLN A 82 11.42 6.24 -6.48
C GLN A 82 10.53 7.22 -5.71
N LEU A 83 11.09 7.96 -4.74
CA LEU A 83 10.32 8.95 -3.97
C LEU A 83 9.70 10.02 -4.88
N ARG A 84 10.45 10.51 -5.88
CA ARG A 84 9.94 11.48 -6.87
C ARG A 84 8.80 10.93 -7.70
N ARG A 85 8.91 9.68 -8.17
CA ARG A 85 7.85 9.02 -8.94
C ARG A 85 6.60 8.74 -8.11
N LEU A 86 6.77 8.55 -6.80
CA LEU A 86 5.68 8.30 -5.86
C LEU A 86 4.94 9.57 -5.43
N THR A 87 5.52 10.76 -5.56
CA THR A 87 4.98 12.01 -4.99
C THR A 87 3.47 12.18 -5.24
N ARG A 88 3.04 12.10 -6.51
CA ARG A 88 1.62 12.29 -6.87
C ARG A 88 0.69 11.23 -6.29
N ALA A 89 1.18 10.02 -6.15
CA ALA A 89 0.41 8.91 -5.62
C ALA A 89 0.33 8.96 -4.10
N VAL A 90 1.40 9.42 -3.43
CA VAL A 90 1.43 9.69 -1.98
C VAL A 90 0.51 10.86 -1.62
N ASP A 91 0.49 11.93 -2.41
CA ASP A 91 -0.40 13.08 -2.19
C ASP A 91 -1.89 12.67 -2.25
N ALA A 92 -2.21 11.64 -3.04
CA ALA A 92 -3.56 11.09 -3.18
C ALA A 92 -3.86 9.93 -2.22
N ALA A 93 -2.87 9.49 -1.41
CA ALA A 93 -3.05 8.38 -0.49
C ALA A 93 -3.95 8.78 0.68
N PHE A 94 -4.87 7.89 1.04
CA PHE A 94 -5.72 8.09 2.22
C PHE A 94 -4.90 8.01 3.51
N VAL A 95 -3.91 7.11 3.53
CA VAL A 95 -2.99 6.94 4.65
C VAL A 95 -1.59 6.63 4.15
N VAL A 96 -0.60 7.14 4.89
CA VAL A 96 0.82 6.81 4.71
C VAL A 96 1.30 6.05 5.95
N LEU A 97 1.77 4.81 5.77
CA LEU A 97 2.27 3.95 6.83
C LEU A 97 3.80 3.85 6.77
N ASN A 98 4.49 4.26 7.84
CA ASN A 98 5.94 4.17 7.93
C ASN A 98 6.37 2.78 8.43
N THR A 99 6.76 1.91 7.51
CA THR A 99 7.19 0.52 7.81
C THR A 99 8.66 0.39 8.22
N THR A 100 9.32 1.53 8.48
CA THR A 100 10.61 1.57 9.17
C THR A 100 10.46 1.10 10.62
N GLU A 101 9.37 1.52 11.26
CA GLU A 101 9.12 1.35 12.70
C GLU A 101 8.00 0.34 12.97
N LEU A 102 7.16 0.07 11.97
CA LEU A 102 6.06 -0.89 12.08
C LEU A 102 6.48 -2.27 11.62
N ASP A 103 6.08 -3.28 12.37
CA ASP A 103 6.12 -4.66 11.89
C ASP A 103 4.97 -4.96 10.91
N SER A 104 4.94 -6.16 10.34
CA SER A 104 3.92 -6.55 9.37
C SER A 104 2.51 -6.66 9.96
N GLY A 105 2.38 -7.04 11.23
CA GLY A 105 1.11 -7.14 11.93
C GLY A 105 0.54 -5.75 12.24
N GLU A 106 1.36 -4.86 12.78
CA GLU A 106 0.97 -3.46 13.03
C GLU A 106 0.62 -2.73 11.74
N THR A 107 1.39 -2.96 10.68
CA THR A 107 1.10 -2.39 9.35
C THR A 107 -0.25 -2.87 8.82
N LEU A 108 -0.58 -4.15 9.00
CA LEU A 108 -1.88 -4.71 8.61
C LEU A 108 -3.02 -4.09 9.42
N THR A 109 -2.89 -4.05 10.75
CA THR A 109 -3.91 -3.46 11.63
C THR A 109 -4.21 -2.01 11.25
N ARG A 110 -3.17 -1.19 11.06
CA ARG A 110 -3.36 0.22 10.65
C ARG A 110 -3.95 0.37 9.25
N ALA A 111 -3.64 -0.53 8.33
CA ALA A 111 -4.25 -0.54 7.00
C ALA A 111 -5.75 -0.87 7.08
N ILE A 112 -6.12 -1.87 7.88
CA ILE A 112 -7.53 -2.26 8.10
C ILE A 112 -8.31 -1.12 8.77
N ASP A 113 -7.74 -0.48 9.80
CA ASP A 113 -8.37 0.67 10.45
C ASP A 113 -8.64 1.81 9.45
N ALA A 114 -7.67 2.09 8.57
CA ALA A 114 -7.83 3.10 7.53
C ALA A 114 -8.92 2.71 6.50
N ILE A 115 -9.01 1.42 6.13
CA ILE A 115 -10.06 0.93 5.23
C ILE A 115 -11.43 1.09 5.88
N HIS A 116 -11.59 0.78 7.17
CA HIS A 116 -12.85 0.99 7.89
C HIS A 116 -13.21 2.47 8.04
N GLN A 117 -12.23 3.37 8.19
CA GLN A 117 -12.48 4.81 8.16
C GLN A 117 -12.94 5.29 6.77
N PHE A 118 -12.37 4.72 5.71
CA PHE A 118 -12.73 5.04 4.33
C PHE A 118 -14.11 4.48 3.93
N ARG A 119 -14.44 3.25 4.37
CA ARG A 119 -15.70 2.56 4.10
C ARG A 119 -16.24 1.89 5.38
N PRO A 120 -16.88 2.67 6.27
CA PRO A 120 -17.39 2.15 7.55
C PRO A 120 -18.50 1.12 7.38
N ASP A 121 -19.22 1.15 6.26
CA ASP A 121 -20.32 0.22 5.97
C ASP A 121 -19.83 -1.13 5.42
N PHE A 122 -18.55 -1.28 5.09
CA PHE A 122 -17.99 -2.53 4.58
C PHE A 122 -17.43 -3.37 5.73
N VAL A 123 -17.96 -4.59 5.88
CA VAL A 123 -17.41 -5.62 6.77
C VAL A 123 -16.80 -6.70 5.89
N ALA A 124 -15.49 -6.95 6.06
CA ALA A 124 -14.83 -8.03 5.36
C ALA A 124 -15.47 -9.37 5.76
N VAL A 125 -15.86 -10.17 4.76
CA VAL A 125 -16.38 -11.51 5.00
C VAL A 125 -15.19 -12.39 5.34
N ALA A 126 -14.89 -12.53 6.63
CA ALA A 126 -13.96 -13.54 7.09
C ALA A 126 -14.48 -14.89 6.60
N SER A 127 -13.71 -15.57 5.75
CA SER A 127 -14.03 -16.95 5.37
C SER A 127 -13.90 -17.79 6.64
N GLU A 128 -15.03 -18.06 7.31
CA GLU A 128 -15.12 -19.11 8.31
C GLU A 128 -14.70 -20.41 7.63
N ASN A 129 -13.67 -21.06 8.18
CA ASN A 129 -13.29 -22.41 7.82
C ASN A 129 -13.37 -23.29 9.06
#